data_AF-A0A356TQM7-F1
#
_entry.id   AF-A0A356TQM7-F1
#
_cell.length_a   1.000
_cell.length_b   1.000
_cell.length_c   1.000
_cell.angle_alpha   90.00
_cell.angle_beta   90.00
_cell.angle_gamma   90.00
#
_symmetry.space_group_name_H-M   'P 1'
#
loop_
_entity.id
_entity.type
_entity.pdbx_description
1 polymer ?
#
loop_
_entity_poly.entity_id
_entity_poly.type
_entity_poly.pdbx_seq_one_letter_code
_entity_poly.pdbx_strand_id
1 'polypeptide(L)'
;SDDDPHRVVLRKGPISRGVPSEGEGTLLTSAESFVQGTWLHLRLDAIVNDTGDVVLDVFENDLDAHPLGTPPDWRRVDGMPQLIDDALGVTSGSSPLTSGYAGFGFQTRDVTRRGFFDHLELIRQD
;
A
#
# COMPACT_ATOMS: atom_id res chain seq x y z
N SER A 1 5.29 -10.32 0.12
CA SER A 1 4.93 -11.58 -0.56
C SER A 1 6.17 -12.47 -0.58
N ASP A 2 6.00 -13.78 -0.66
CA ASP A 2 7.10 -14.74 -0.93
C ASP A 2 7.56 -14.73 -2.38
N ASP A 3 6.92 -13.94 -3.24
CA ASP A 3 7.40 -13.73 -4.60
C ASP A 3 8.82 -13.18 -4.54
N ASP A 4 9.70 -13.74 -5.37
CA ASP A 4 11.07 -13.30 -5.55
C ASP A 4 11.23 -12.86 -7.01
N PRO A 5 11.40 -11.55 -7.27
CA PRO A 5 11.64 -10.48 -6.30
C PRO A 5 10.35 -9.93 -5.65
N HIS A 6 10.47 -9.38 -4.43
CA HIS A 6 9.33 -8.93 -3.62
C HIS A 6 8.68 -7.65 -4.17
N ARG A 7 7.38 -7.45 -3.94
CA ARG A 7 6.62 -6.29 -4.45
C ARG A 7 5.73 -5.65 -3.39
N VAL A 8 5.45 -4.36 -3.57
CA VAL A 8 4.46 -3.62 -2.78
C VAL A 8 3.09 -3.88 -3.38
N VAL A 9 2.09 -4.10 -2.53
CA VAL A 9 0.71 -4.41 -2.96
C VAL A 9 -0.25 -3.51 -2.20
N LEU A 10 -1.07 -2.75 -2.94
CA LEU A 10 -2.21 -2.04 -2.38
C LEU A 10 -3.40 -3.02 -2.35
N ARG A 11 -3.88 -3.33 -1.15
CA ARG A 11 -4.98 -4.29 -0.96
C ARG A 11 -6.16 -3.63 -0.24
N LYS A 12 -7.36 -3.89 -0.74
CA LYS A 12 -8.63 -3.63 -0.06
C LYS A 12 -9.27 -4.95 0.38
N GLY A 13 -9.61 -5.04 1.66
CA GLY A 13 -10.23 -6.22 2.27
C GLY A 13 -9.29 -6.99 3.21
N PRO A 14 -9.72 -8.16 3.70
CA PRO A 14 -9.02 -8.87 4.76
C PRO A 14 -7.66 -9.40 4.29
N ILE A 15 -6.63 -9.17 5.12
CA ILE A 15 -5.29 -9.75 4.96
C ILE A 15 -5.23 -11.23 5.36
N SER A 16 -6.25 -11.75 6.05
CA SER A 16 -6.32 -13.17 6.45
C SER A 16 -6.39 -14.13 5.26
N ARG A 17 -6.78 -13.63 4.07
CA ARG A 17 -6.72 -14.37 2.80
C ARG A 17 -5.36 -14.27 2.09
N GLY A 18 -4.37 -13.65 2.73
CA GLY A 18 -3.09 -13.31 2.13
C GLY A 18 -3.11 -11.96 1.41
N VAL A 19 -1.97 -11.66 0.80
CA VAL A 19 -1.64 -10.46 0.04
C VAL A 19 -1.00 -10.89 -1.30
N PRO A 20 -1.77 -11.55 -2.19
CA PRO A 20 -1.27 -11.95 -3.51
C PRO A 20 -1.03 -10.71 -4.40
N SER A 21 -0.11 -10.84 -5.36
CA SER A 21 0.20 -9.76 -6.33
C SER A 21 -0.94 -9.47 -7.31
N GLU A 22 -1.90 -10.38 -7.43
CA GLU A 22 -3.10 -10.26 -8.27
C GLU A 22 -4.30 -10.97 -7.62
N GLY A 23 -5.51 -10.62 -8.05
CA GLY A 23 -6.75 -11.27 -7.63
C GLY A 23 -7.63 -10.43 -6.71
N GLU A 24 -8.66 -11.07 -6.13
CA GLU A 24 -9.69 -10.38 -5.36
C GLU A 24 -9.10 -9.56 -4.20
N GLY A 25 -9.45 -8.26 -4.21
CA GLY A 25 -9.01 -7.29 -3.20
C GLY A 25 -7.62 -6.70 -3.45
N THR A 26 -6.83 -7.24 -4.40
CA THR A 26 -5.58 -6.59 -4.80
C THR A 26 -5.90 -5.50 -5.83
N LEU A 27 -5.66 -4.24 -5.44
CA LEU A 27 -5.99 -3.07 -6.24
C LEU A 27 -4.85 -2.70 -7.19
N LEU A 28 -3.63 -2.64 -6.66
CA LEU A 28 -2.42 -2.28 -7.42
C LEU A 28 -1.22 -3.07 -6.89
N THR A 29 -0.25 -3.28 -7.76
CA THR A 29 1.02 -3.93 -7.44
C THR A 29 2.16 -3.12 -8.07
N SER A 30 3.25 -2.91 -7.33
CA SER A 30 4.39 -2.13 -7.83
C SER A 30 5.03 -2.79 -9.06
N ALA A 31 5.46 -1.97 -10.02
CA ALA A 31 6.24 -2.39 -11.19
C ALA A 31 7.67 -2.73 -10.81
N GLU A 32 8.25 -1.99 -9.88
CA GLU A 32 9.54 -2.31 -9.28
C GLU A 32 9.39 -3.37 -8.19
N SER A 33 10.51 -4.06 -7.97
CA SER A 33 10.64 -5.09 -6.96
C SER A 33 11.79 -4.75 -6.03
N PHE A 34 11.72 -5.20 -4.79
CA PHE A 34 12.76 -4.97 -3.79
C PHE A 34 13.34 -6.30 -3.28
N VAL A 35 14.56 -6.22 -2.77
CA VAL A 35 15.27 -7.38 -2.22
C VAL A 35 14.92 -7.59 -0.75
N GLN A 36 15.04 -8.84 -0.28
CA GLN A 36 14.84 -9.15 1.13
C GLN A 36 15.81 -8.35 2.00
N GLY A 37 15.31 -7.77 3.09
CA GLY A 37 16.12 -6.99 4.04
C GLY A 37 16.21 -5.48 3.72
N THR A 38 15.60 -5.04 2.62
CA THR A 38 15.45 -3.61 2.32
C THR A 38 14.38 -2.98 3.22
N TRP A 39 14.73 -1.85 3.83
CA TRP A 39 13.75 -0.96 4.45
C TRP A 39 13.06 -0.13 3.38
N LEU A 40 11.74 -0.13 3.37
CA LEU A 40 10.92 0.71 2.50
C LEU A 40 10.24 1.78 3.35
N HIS A 41 10.27 3.02 2.88
CA HIS A 41 9.53 4.11 3.49
C HIS A 41 8.30 4.41 2.63
N LEU A 42 7.15 3.90 3.07
CA LEU A 42 5.90 3.91 2.31
C LEU A 42 4.87 4.81 2.97
N ARG A 43 4.04 5.45 2.15
CA ARG A 43 2.89 6.25 2.57
C ARG A 43 1.68 5.89 1.72
N LEU A 44 0.53 5.76 2.36
CA LEU A 44 -0.76 5.60 1.69
C LEU A 44 -1.64 6.81 2.03
N ASP A 45 -2.04 7.56 1.01
CA ASP A 45 -3.09 8.56 1.14
C ASP A 45 -4.43 7.97 0.67
N ALA A 46 -5.46 8.16 1.48
CA ALA A 46 -6.84 7.79 1.18
C ALA A 46 -7.74 9.00 1.43
N ILE A 47 -8.08 9.71 0.35
CA ILE A 47 -8.79 11.00 0.40
C ILE A 47 -10.22 10.80 -0.06
N VAL A 48 -11.19 11.02 0.82
CA VAL A 48 -12.61 11.02 0.45
C VAL A 48 -12.93 12.36 -0.21
N ASN A 49 -13.47 12.32 -1.42
CA ASN A 49 -13.89 13.53 -2.12
C ASN A 49 -15.37 13.89 -1.82
N ASP A 50 -15.84 15.02 -2.34
CA ASP A 50 -17.22 15.48 -2.14
C ASP A 50 -18.29 14.57 -2.76
N THR A 51 -17.92 13.71 -3.73
CA THR A 51 -18.82 12.70 -4.32
C THR A 51 -18.89 11.42 -3.50
N GLY A 52 -18.04 11.29 -2.47
CA GLY A 52 -17.94 10.10 -1.62
C GLY A 52 -17.04 9.00 -2.17
N ASP A 53 -16.36 9.24 -3.30
CA ASP A 53 -15.34 8.34 -3.83
C ASP A 53 -14.03 8.53 -3.05
N VAL A 54 -13.22 7.48 -2.98
CA VAL A 54 -11.94 7.53 -2.28
C VAL A 54 -10.79 7.55 -3.28
N VAL A 55 -10.00 8.60 -3.27
CA VAL A 55 -8.76 8.71 -4.03
C VAL A 55 -7.64 8.05 -3.23
N LEU A 56 -7.03 7.01 -3.80
CA LEU A 56 -5.98 6.21 -3.20
C LEU A 56 -4.66 6.44 -3.93
N ASP A 57 -3.64 6.85 -3.17
CA ASP A 57 -2.30 7.15 -3.66
C ASP A 57 -1.24 6.46 -2.80
N VAL A 58 -0.35 5.69 -3.43
CA VAL A 58 0.77 5.02 -2.75
C VAL A 58 2.06 5.73 -3.12
N PHE A 59 2.78 6.19 -2.11
CA PHE A 59 4.04 6.89 -2.24
C PHE A 59 5.18 6.12 -1.57
N GLU A 60 6.38 6.36 -2.05
CA GLU A 60 7.64 5.97 -1.44
C GLU A 60 8.58 7.16 -1.31
N ASN A 61 9.52 7.04 -0.37
CA ASN A 61 10.61 7.98 -0.17
C ASN A 61 11.93 7.21 -0.21
N ASP A 62 12.86 7.70 -1.03
CA ASP A 62 14.23 7.18 -1.09
C ASP A 62 14.95 7.49 0.24
N LEU A 63 15.18 6.47 1.05
CA LEU A 63 15.81 6.61 2.37
C LEU A 63 17.32 6.91 2.30
N ASP A 64 17.99 6.59 1.19
CA ASP A 64 19.41 6.89 1.02
C ASP A 64 19.59 8.38 0.71
N ALA A 65 18.69 8.96 -0.10
CA ALA A 65 18.68 10.38 -0.43
C ALA A 65 18.00 11.26 0.63
N HIS A 66 16.93 10.75 1.26
CA HIS A 66 16.10 11.45 2.25
C HIS A 66 15.89 10.58 3.50
N PRO A 67 16.90 10.52 4.41
CA PRO A 67 16.82 9.72 5.63
C PRO A 67 15.70 10.15 6.59
N LEU A 68 15.31 9.26 7.50
CA LEU A 68 14.34 9.59 8.55
C LEU A 68 14.76 10.82 9.37
N GLY A 69 13.80 11.70 9.66
CA GLY A 69 14.04 12.98 10.34
C GLY A 69 14.48 14.12 9.42
N THR A 70 14.67 13.86 8.12
CA THR A 70 14.83 14.90 7.10
C THR A 70 13.51 15.09 6.31
N PRO A 71 13.31 16.22 5.62
CA PRO A 71 12.15 16.38 4.76
C PRO A 71 12.09 15.26 3.69
N PRO A 72 11.01 14.45 3.66
CA PRO A 72 10.86 13.38 2.68
C PRO A 72 10.57 13.95 1.29
N ASP A 73 11.00 13.24 0.26
CA ASP A 73 10.60 13.46 -1.13
C ASP A 73 9.65 12.34 -1.57
N TRP A 74 8.36 12.55 -1.31
CA TRP A 74 7.32 11.57 -1.63
C TRP A 74 7.09 11.49 -3.13
N ARG A 75 7.38 10.33 -3.70
CA ARG A 75 7.11 10.00 -5.11
C ARG A 75 6.15 8.85 -5.18
N ARG A 76 5.30 8.82 -6.21
CA ARG A 76 4.41 7.68 -6.42
C ARG A 76 5.24 6.43 -6.69
N VAL A 77 4.86 5.32 -6.07
CA VAL A 77 5.48 4.02 -6.34
C VAL A 77 5.23 3.67 -7.81
N ASP A 78 6.29 3.28 -8.54
CA ASP A 78 6.14 2.93 -9.95
C ASP A 78 5.20 1.72 -10.13
N GLY A 79 4.36 1.76 -11.17
CA GLY A 79 3.28 0.80 -11.38
C GLY A 79 2.06 0.97 -10.47
N MET A 80 2.05 1.95 -9.55
CA MET A 80 0.91 2.27 -8.69
C MET A 80 0.35 3.67 -8.99
N PRO A 81 -0.39 3.84 -10.12
CA PRO A 81 -1.04 5.11 -10.42
C PRO A 81 -2.07 5.46 -9.34
N GLN A 82 -2.51 6.72 -9.34
CA GLN A 82 -3.68 7.11 -8.56
C GLN A 82 -4.87 6.24 -8.93
N LEU A 83 -5.53 5.69 -7.92
CA LEU A 83 -6.73 4.90 -8.08
C LEU A 83 -7.92 5.61 -7.44
N ILE A 84 -9.02 5.70 -8.17
CA ILE A 84 -10.29 6.17 -7.63
C ILE A 84 -11.09 4.92 -7.25
N ASP A 85 -11.35 4.73 -5.97
CA ASP A 85 -12.32 3.75 -5.49
C ASP A 85 -13.70 4.38 -5.50
N ASP A 86 -14.41 4.20 -6.62
CA ASP A 86 -15.73 4.79 -6.81
C ASP A 86 -16.82 4.05 -6.05
N ALA A 87 -17.89 4.77 -5.71
CA ALA A 87 -19.04 4.24 -4.99
C ALA A 87 -19.76 3.06 -5.69
N LEU A 88 -19.59 2.90 -7.01
CA LEU A 88 -20.18 1.78 -7.77
C LEU A 88 -19.24 0.57 -7.85
N GLY A 89 -17.99 0.71 -7.38
CA GLY A 89 -16.97 -0.34 -7.41
C GLY A 89 -16.49 -0.68 -8.81
N VAL A 90 -16.73 0.17 -9.81
CA VAL A 90 -16.42 -0.11 -11.22
C VAL A 90 -14.92 -0.08 -11.48
N THR A 91 -14.23 0.89 -10.88
CA THR A 91 -12.81 1.15 -11.09
C THR A 91 -11.95 0.20 -10.26
N SER A 92 -12.39 -0.11 -9.04
CA SER A 92 -11.65 -0.99 -8.12
C SER A 92 -12.08 -2.47 -8.21
N GLY A 93 -13.14 -2.78 -8.99
CA GLY A 93 -13.70 -4.13 -9.10
C GLY A 93 -14.16 -4.73 -7.76
N SER A 94 -14.46 -3.88 -6.77
CA SER A 94 -14.71 -4.30 -5.39
C SER A 94 -15.66 -3.33 -4.67
N SER A 95 -16.30 -3.78 -3.58
CA SER A 95 -17.21 -2.93 -2.80
C SER A 95 -16.51 -1.65 -2.32
N PRO A 96 -17.15 -0.47 -2.41
CA PRO A 96 -16.50 0.80 -2.08
C PRO A 96 -15.98 0.84 -0.63
N LEU A 97 -14.86 1.53 -0.44
CA LEU A 97 -14.26 1.77 0.87
C LEU A 97 -15.08 2.83 1.64
N THR A 98 -15.98 2.37 2.50
CA THR A 98 -16.85 3.26 3.32
C THR A 98 -16.33 3.48 4.73
N SER A 99 -15.58 2.51 5.27
CA SER A 99 -14.95 2.54 6.59
C SER A 99 -13.94 1.40 6.70
N GLY A 100 -13.08 1.43 7.71
CA GLY A 100 -12.18 0.32 7.99
C GLY A 100 -10.93 0.72 8.75
N TYR A 101 -9.93 -0.15 8.67
CA TYR A 101 -8.60 0.07 9.21
C TYR A 101 -7.62 0.22 8.05
N ALA A 102 -6.70 1.17 8.19
CA ALA A 102 -5.51 1.26 7.36
C ALA A 102 -4.31 0.66 8.11
N GLY A 103 -3.36 0.10 7.38
CA GLY A 103 -2.15 -0.43 7.98
C GLY A 103 -1.26 -1.15 6.99
N PHE A 104 -0.12 -1.58 7.50
CA PHE A 104 0.86 -2.35 6.75
C PHE A 104 0.79 -3.82 7.15
N GLY A 105 1.07 -4.70 6.19
CA GLY A 105 1.10 -6.14 6.42
C GLY A 105 2.14 -6.78 5.51
N PHE A 106 2.63 -7.94 5.93
CA PHE A 106 3.47 -8.79 5.10
C PHE A 106 2.90 -10.21 5.12
N GLN A 107 3.07 -10.91 4.01
CA GLN A 107 2.73 -12.33 3.89
C GLN A 107 3.98 -13.11 3.53
N THR A 108 4.14 -14.26 4.19
CA THR A 108 5.13 -15.30 3.95
C THR A 108 4.44 -16.67 3.98
N ARG A 109 4.91 -17.64 3.21
CA ARG A 109 4.46 -19.05 3.28
C ARG A 109 5.21 -19.82 4.36
N ASP A 110 6.35 -19.30 4.82
CA ASP A 110 7.16 -19.88 5.89
C ASP A 110 6.97 -19.13 7.23
N VAL A 111 6.74 -19.89 8.30
CA VAL A 111 6.57 -19.42 9.68
C VAL A 111 7.85 -18.87 10.31
N THR A 112 9.02 -19.13 9.72
CA THR A 112 10.30 -18.63 10.24
C THR A 112 10.64 -17.22 9.76
N ARG A 113 10.02 -16.74 8.68
CA ARG A 113 10.27 -15.40 8.13
C ARG A 113 9.73 -14.32 9.06
N ARG A 114 10.40 -13.16 9.04
CA ARG A 114 10.05 -12.00 9.86
C ARG A 114 10.00 -10.77 8.96
N GLY A 115 8.97 -9.96 9.16
CA GLY A 115 8.86 -8.60 8.65
C GLY A 115 8.82 -7.65 9.85
N PHE A 116 9.43 -6.49 9.70
CA PHE A 116 9.47 -5.46 10.73
C PHE A 116 8.81 -4.20 10.18
N PHE A 117 8.05 -3.52 11.03
CA PHE A 117 7.46 -2.22 10.75
C PHE A 117 7.98 -1.26 11.82
N ASP A 118 8.40 -0.09 11.39
CA ASP A 118 8.87 0.98 12.27
C ASP A 118 8.39 2.32 11.70
N HIS A 119 8.48 3.38 12.50
CA HIS A 119 8.09 4.74 12.12
C HIS A 119 6.67 4.84 11.55
N LEU A 120 5.73 4.16 12.22
CA LEU A 120 4.32 4.12 11.82
C LEU A 120 3.60 5.40 12.25
N GLU A 121 3.08 6.13 11.27
CA GLU A 121 2.24 7.30 11.47
C GLU A 121 0.87 7.10 10.80
N LEU A 122 -0.18 7.57 11.46
CA LEU A 122 -1.52 7.63 10.88
C LEU A 122 -2.11 9.01 11.18
N ILE A 123 -2.37 9.75 10.11
CA ILE A 123 -2.99 11.07 10.18
C ILE A 123 -4.38 10.92 9.58
N ARG A 124 -5.40 11.25 10.37
CA ARG A 124 -6.77 11.37 9.89
C ARG A 124 -7.04 12.84 9.61
N GLN A 125 -7.56 13.14 8.43
CA GLN A 125 -8.08 14.47 8.14
C GLN A 125 -9.38 14.68 8.94
N ASP A 126 -9.44 15.80 9.67
CA ASP A 126 -10.63 16.27 10.38
C ASP A 126 -11.60 17.00 9.44
#